data_AF-A0A316ALV0-F1
#
_entry.id   AF-A0A316ALV0-F1
#
_cell.length_a   1.000
_cell.length_b   1.000
_cell.length_c   1.000
_cell.angle_alpha   90.00
_cell.angle_beta   90.00
_cell.angle_gamma   90.00
#
_symmetry.space_group_name_H-M   'P 1'
#
loop_
_entity.id
_entity.type
_entity.pdbx_description
1 polymer ?
#
loop_
_entity_poly.entity_id
_entity_poly.type
_entity_poly.pdbx_seq_one_letter_code
_entity_poly.pdbx_strand_id
1 'polypeptide(L)'
;MKFFIQAGGLVGALAVALGAFGAHALKAMLEASGRSETFETAVKYQFYHAIALVLIGLLLQRSGPDAAKLLGWSGNAFMIGVVIFSGSLYAICFTGITKFGAIAPIGGLLLIAGWILLLLAASKIA
;
A
#
# COMPACT_ATOMS: atom_id res chain seq x y z
N MET A 1 7.92 11.31 -12.75
CA MET A 1 8.89 11.24 -11.63
C MET A 1 8.29 11.73 -10.31
N LYS A 2 7.58 12.88 -10.28
CA LYS A 2 6.91 13.40 -9.06
C LYS A 2 5.65 12.62 -8.65
N PHE A 3 5.00 11.94 -9.59
CA PHE A 3 3.75 11.22 -9.36
C PHE A 3 3.83 10.24 -8.18
N PHE A 4 4.84 9.36 -8.12
CA PHE A 4 4.94 8.39 -7.03
C PHE A 4 5.24 9.04 -5.67
N ILE A 5 5.94 10.18 -5.64
CA ILE A 5 6.14 10.96 -4.41
C ILE A 5 4.81 11.54 -3.95
N GLN A 6 4.03 12.14 -4.85
CA GLN A 6 2.71 12.70 -4.56
C GLN A 6 1.73 11.60 -4.11
N ALA A 7 1.72 10.47 -4.81
CA ALA A 7 0.90 9.31 -4.47
C ALA A 7 1.31 8.74 -3.10
N GLY A 8 2.59 8.55 -2.84
CA GLY A 8 3.08 8.11 -1.53
C GLY A 8 2.72 9.08 -0.40
N GLY A 9 2.83 10.39 -0.63
CA GLY A 9 2.39 11.41 0.33
C GLY A 9 0.88 11.32 0.63
N LEU A 10 0.05 11.18 -0.41
CA LEU A 10 -1.40 11.04 -0.26
C LEU A 10 -1.77 9.73 0.46
N VAL A 11 -1.21 8.61 0.04
CA VAL A 11 -1.47 7.29 0.64
C VAL A 11 -1.02 7.27 2.10
N GLY A 12 0.11 7.91 2.41
CA GLY A 12 0.63 8.05 3.78
C GLY A 12 -0.27 8.93 4.65
N ALA A 13 -0.72 10.08 4.13
CA ALA A 13 -1.67 10.94 4.85
C ALA A 13 -2.98 10.21 5.16
N LEU A 14 -3.52 9.46 4.19
CA LEU A 14 -4.71 8.64 4.39
C LEU A 14 -4.49 7.52 5.41
N ALA A 15 -3.32 6.87 5.40
CA ALA A 15 -3.00 5.82 6.37
C ALA A 15 -2.92 6.39 7.80
N VAL A 16 -2.30 7.56 7.98
CA VAL A 16 -2.25 8.24 9.28
C VAL A 16 -3.67 8.60 9.75
N ALA A 17 -4.49 9.18 8.86
CA ALA A 17 -5.87 9.51 9.17
C ALA A 17 -6.65 8.26 9.59
N LEU A 18 -6.67 7.22 8.74
CA LEU A 18 -7.39 5.97 9.02
C LEU A 18 -6.88 5.29 10.30
N GLY A 19 -5.56 5.28 10.56
CA GLY A 19 -4.99 4.77 11.79
C GLY A 19 -5.46 5.53 13.03
N ALA A 20 -5.47 6.86 12.99
CA ALA A 20 -5.96 7.70 14.08
C ALA A 20 -7.47 7.50 14.34
N PHE A 21 -8.28 7.47 13.28
CA PHE A 21 -9.71 7.15 13.38
C PHE A 21 -9.92 5.73 13.92
N GLY A 22 -9.15 4.75 13.46
CA GLY A 22 -9.16 3.37 13.94
C GLY A 22 -8.93 3.27 15.45
N ALA A 23 -7.90 3.96 15.95
CA ALA A 23 -7.50 3.91 17.35
C ALA A 23 -8.43 4.67 18.31
N HIS A 24 -9.16 5.68 17.83
CA HIS A 24 -9.99 6.55 18.66
C HIS A 24 -11.47 6.46 18.32
N ALA A 25 -11.87 6.97 17.15
CA ALA A 25 -13.27 7.13 16.77
C ALA A 25 -13.97 5.81 16.42
N LEU A 26 -13.23 4.85 15.84
CA LEU A 26 -13.75 3.57 15.36
C LEU A 26 -13.47 2.42 16.32
N LYS A 27 -12.73 2.65 17.41
CA LYS A 27 -12.24 1.60 18.31
C LYS A 27 -13.37 0.69 18.82
N ALA A 28 -14.43 1.27 19.39
CA ALA A 28 -15.55 0.49 19.92
C ALA A 28 -16.26 -0.36 18.84
N MET A 29 -16.39 0.16 17.62
CA MET A 29 -16.99 -0.57 16.49
C MET A 29 -16.09 -1.73 16.03
N LEU A 30 -14.79 -1.50 15.95
CA LEU A 30 -13.81 -2.51 15.55
C LEU A 30 -13.68 -3.62 16.61
N GLU A 31 -13.71 -3.28 17.89
CA GLU A 31 -13.72 -4.24 19.00
C GLU A 31 -15.02 -5.07 19.01
N ALA A 32 -16.18 -4.43 18.89
CA ALA A 32 -17.47 -5.11 18.86
C ALA A 32 -17.63 -6.06 17.66
N SER A 33 -16.98 -5.75 16.53
CA SER A 33 -16.98 -6.61 15.34
C SER A 33 -15.85 -7.65 15.30
N GLY A 34 -14.91 -7.61 16.25
CA GLY A 34 -13.72 -8.48 16.26
C GLY A 34 -12.75 -8.20 15.11
N ARG A 35 -12.71 -6.97 14.59
CA ARG A 35 -11.95 -6.59 13.38
C ARG A 35 -10.81 -5.60 13.61
N SER A 36 -10.49 -5.29 14.86
CA SER A 36 -9.38 -4.39 15.22
C SER A 36 -8.07 -4.77 14.53
N GLU A 37 -7.68 -6.05 14.58
CA GLU A 37 -6.43 -6.53 13.94
C GLU A 37 -6.47 -6.46 12.41
N THR A 38 -7.63 -6.72 11.81
CA THR A 38 -7.82 -6.63 10.34
C THR A 38 -7.66 -5.18 9.88
N PHE A 39 -8.26 -4.25 10.61
CA PHE A 39 -8.15 -2.82 10.32
C PHE A 39 -6.70 -2.33 10.52
N GLU A 40 -6.04 -2.74 11.61
CA GLU A 40 -4.64 -2.38 11.85
C GLU A 40 -3.70 -2.93 10.77
N THR A 41 -3.94 -4.16 10.30
CA THR A 41 -3.20 -4.76 9.19
C THR A 41 -3.35 -3.93 7.91
N ALA A 42 -4.58 -3.50 7.59
CA ALA A 42 -4.84 -2.65 6.44
C ALA A 42 -4.07 -1.32 6.51
N VAL A 43 -4.09 -0.65 7.67
CA VAL A 43 -3.35 0.61 7.90
C VAL A 43 -1.84 0.39 7.78
N LYS A 44 -1.30 -0.66 8.39
CA LYS A 44 0.15 -0.98 8.34
C LYS A 44 0.63 -1.19 6.91
N TYR A 45 -0.06 -2.04 6.15
CA TYR A 45 0.31 -2.30 4.75
C TYR A 45 0.14 -1.07 3.87
N GLN A 46 -0.90 -0.25 4.09
CA GLN A 46 -1.03 1.03 3.40
C GLN A 46 0.15 1.96 3.70
N PHE A 47 0.54 2.10 4.96
CA PHE A 47 1.61 3.02 5.36
C PHE A 47 2.99 2.58 4.88
N TYR A 48 3.32 1.28 4.96
CA TYR A 48 4.61 0.77 4.45
C TYR A 48 4.79 1.04 2.96
N HIS A 49 3.73 0.86 2.18
CA HIS A 49 3.79 1.06 0.74
C HIS A 49 3.65 2.53 0.34
N ALA A 50 3.10 3.39 1.21
CA ALA A 50 3.22 4.84 1.06
C ALA A 50 4.69 5.29 1.07
N ILE A 51 5.46 4.80 2.04
CA ILE A 51 6.90 5.06 2.15
C ILE A 51 7.62 4.49 0.92
N ALA A 52 7.30 3.24 0.53
CA ALA A 52 7.87 2.62 -0.66
C ALA A 52 7.61 3.46 -1.93
N LEU A 53 6.40 4.00 -2.12
CA LEU A 53 6.06 4.87 -3.26
C LEU A 53 6.90 6.15 -3.29
N VAL A 54 7.12 6.79 -2.13
CA VAL A 54 8.02 7.96 -2.04
C VAL A 54 9.43 7.56 -2.45
N LEU A 55 9.95 6.44 -1.93
CA LEU A 55 11.29 5.94 -2.27
C LEU A 55 11.42 5.62 -3.77
N ILE A 56 10.42 4.98 -4.39
CA ILE A 56 10.38 4.73 -5.83
C ILE A 56 10.48 6.05 -6.61
N GLY A 57 9.71 7.06 -6.20
CA GLY A 57 9.74 8.38 -6.82
C GLY A 57 11.10 9.10 -6.71
N LEU A 58 11.82 8.88 -5.61
CA LEU A 58 13.18 9.39 -5.41
C LEU A 58 14.22 8.61 -6.23
N LEU A 59 14.16 7.28 -6.23
CA LEU A 59 15.08 6.42 -6.99
C LEU A 59 14.97 6.67 -8.50
N LEU A 60 13.75 6.90 -9.00
CA LEU A 60 13.53 7.26 -10.39
C LEU A 60 14.33 8.49 -10.83
N GLN A 61 14.58 9.45 -9.94
CA GLN A 61 15.37 10.68 -10.24
C GLN A 61 16.84 10.41 -10.55
N ARG A 62 17.35 9.24 -10.15
CA ARG A 62 18.76 8.87 -10.27
C ARG A 62 18.97 7.64 -11.15
N SER A 63 17.91 7.15 -11.80
CA SER A 63 17.94 5.87 -12.52
C SER A 63 18.06 6.07 -14.04
N GLY A 64 18.91 5.28 -14.67
CA GLY A 64 18.92 5.12 -16.14
C GLY A 64 17.65 4.46 -16.68
N PRO A 65 17.44 4.43 -18.01
CA PRO A 65 16.18 3.99 -18.63
C PRO A 65 15.70 2.59 -18.20
N ASP A 66 16.60 1.62 -18.10
CA ASP A 66 16.25 0.23 -17.76
C ASP A 66 15.78 0.09 -16.31
N ALA A 67 16.49 0.69 -15.36
CA ALA A 67 16.09 0.73 -13.96
C ALA A 67 14.79 1.52 -13.79
N ALA A 68 14.64 2.64 -14.50
CA ALA A 68 13.45 3.48 -14.42
C ALA A 68 12.17 2.73 -14.86
N LYS A 69 12.27 1.88 -15.89
CA LYS A 69 11.14 1.03 -16.33
C LYS A 69 10.69 0.08 -15.22
N LEU A 70 11.63 -0.64 -14.59
CA LEU A 70 11.32 -1.58 -13.50
C LEU A 70 10.77 -0.87 -12.27
N LEU A 71 11.35 0.28 -11.88
CA LEU A 71 10.85 1.11 -10.78
C LEU A 71 9.42 1.63 -11.06
N GLY A 72 9.12 2.00 -12.30
CA GLY A 72 7.77 2.41 -12.71
C GLY A 72 6.75 1.30 -12.50
N TRP A 73 7.07 0.07 -12.93
CA TRP A 73 6.21 -1.09 -12.68
C TRP A 73 6.10 -1.44 -11.19
N SER A 74 7.21 -1.32 -10.44
CA SER A 74 7.22 -1.51 -8.98
C SER A 74 6.26 -0.53 -8.28
N GLY A 75 6.35 0.76 -8.60
CA GLY A 75 5.47 1.79 -8.05
C GLY A 75 3.99 1.56 -8.39
N ASN A 76 3.69 1.19 -9.64
CA ASN A 76 2.31 0.87 -10.04
C ASN A 76 1.77 -0.37 -9.29
N ALA A 77 2.60 -1.41 -9.14
CA ALA A 77 2.24 -2.61 -8.41
C ALA A 77 1.95 -2.32 -6.92
N PHE A 78 2.77 -1.47 -6.28
CA PHE A 78 2.50 -1.01 -4.92
C PHE A 78 1.21 -0.20 -4.82
N MET A 79 1.00 0.76 -5.71
CA MET A 79 -0.19 1.62 -5.66
C MET A 79 -1.48 0.81 -5.84
N ILE A 80 -1.55 -0.03 -6.88
CA ILE A 80 -2.72 -0.88 -7.15
C ILE A 80 -2.86 -1.93 -6.04
N GLY A 81 -1.75 -2.53 -5.61
CA GLY A 81 -1.72 -3.51 -4.53
C GLY A 81 -2.25 -2.95 -3.22
N VAL A 82 -1.92 -1.70 -2.84
CA VAL A 82 -2.45 -1.04 -1.64
C VAL A 82 -3.95 -0.82 -1.74
N VAL A 83 -4.43 -0.31 -2.88
CA VAL A 83 -5.87 -0.06 -3.10
C VAL A 83 -6.66 -1.36 -2.98
N ILE A 84 -6.17 -2.44 -3.57
CA ILE A 84 -6.86 -3.74 -3.54
C ILE A 84 -6.71 -4.40 -2.16
N PHE A 85 -5.49 -4.56 -1.66
CA PHE A 85 -5.23 -5.26 -0.39
C PHE A 85 -5.85 -4.50 0.78
N SER A 86 -5.38 -3.27 1.06
CA SER A 86 -5.81 -2.50 2.22
C SER A 86 -7.28 -2.07 2.07
N GLY A 87 -7.68 -1.66 0.86
CA GLY A 87 -9.08 -1.30 0.57
C GLY A 87 -10.05 -2.45 0.82
N SER A 88 -9.71 -3.68 0.42
CA SER A 88 -10.55 -4.85 0.71
C SER A 88 -10.69 -5.13 2.20
N LEU A 89 -9.61 -5.01 2.97
CA LEU A 89 -9.65 -5.18 4.43
C LEU A 89 -10.47 -4.09 5.11
N TYR A 90 -10.35 -2.83 4.69
CA TYR A 90 -11.24 -1.75 5.17
C TYR A 90 -12.70 -2.03 4.83
N ALA A 91 -12.99 -2.52 3.61
CA ALA A 91 -14.34 -2.88 3.21
C ALA A 91 -14.93 -3.98 4.12
N ILE A 92 -14.16 -5.00 4.48
CA ILE A 92 -14.58 -6.01 5.46
C ILE A 92 -14.88 -5.36 6.82
N CYS A 93 -14.03 -4.44 7.28
CA CYS A 93 -14.21 -3.76 8.56
C CYS A 93 -15.52 -2.98 8.60
N PHE A 94 -15.82 -2.19 7.56
CA PHE A 94 -17.00 -1.32 7.55
C PHE A 94 -18.30 -2.00 7.14
N THR A 95 -18.26 -3.00 6.25
CA THR A 95 -19.47 -3.63 5.70
C THR A 95 -19.78 -4.98 6.32
N GLY A 96 -18.77 -5.64 6.90
CA GLY A 96 -18.86 -7.03 7.35
C GLY A 96 -18.96 -8.10 6.27
N ILE A 97 -18.89 -7.72 4.99
CA ILE A 97 -18.94 -8.66 3.87
C ILE A 97 -17.57 -9.35 3.74
N THR A 98 -17.47 -10.59 4.23
CA THR A 98 -16.20 -11.35 4.24
C THR A 98 -15.70 -11.76 2.85
N LYS A 99 -16.54 -11.70 1.82
CA LYS A 99 -16.16 -12.00 0.43
C LYS A 99 -15.05 -11.09 -0.09
N PHE A 100 -14.93 -9.86 0.42
CA PHE A 100 -13.81 -8.98 0.10
C PHE A 100 -12.45 -9.58 0.50
N GLY A 101 -12.41 -10.50 1.48
CA GLY A 101 -11.21 -11.22 1.87
C GLY A 101 -10.62 -12.08 0.76
N ALA A 102 -11.43 -12.57 -0.18
CA ALA A 102 -10.94 -13.32 -1.34
C ALA A 102 -10.26 -12.41 -2.39
N ILE A 103 -10.45 -11.09 -2.31
CA ILE A 103 -9.83 -10.10 -3.20
C ILE A 103 -8.46 -9.66 -2.65
N ALA A 104 -8.28 -9.66 -1.32
CA ALA A 104 -7.03 -9.29 -0.68
C ALA A 104 -5.78 -10.02 -1.24
N PRO A 105 -5.80 -11.36 -1.51
CA PRO A 105 -4.67 -12.06 -2.09
C PRO A 105 -4.17 -11.48 -3.42
N ILE A 106 -5.06 -10.95 -4.26
CA ILE A 106 -4.68 -10.32 -5.54
C ILE A 106 -3.85 -9.06 -5.27
N GLY A 107 -4.28 -8.24 -4.31
CA GLY A 107 -3.53 -7.09 -3.84
C GLY A 107 -2.18 -7.51 -3.24
N GLY A 108 -2.16 -8.55 -2.41
CA GLY A 108 -0.94 -9.09 -1.81
C GLY A 108 0.08 -9.56 -2.86
N LEU A 109 -0.35 -10.24 -3.92
CA LEU A 109 0.52 -10.63 -5.04
C LEU A 109 1.11 -9.43 -5.77
N LEU A 110 0.34 -8.35 -5.96
CA LEU A 110 0.86 -7.11 -6.54
C LEU A 110 1.89 -6.43 -5.62
N LEU A 111 1.67 -6.44 -4.31
CA LEU A 111 2.64 -5.90 -3.35
C LEU A 111 3.94 -6.71 -3.41
N ILE A 112 3.86 -8.05 -3.43
CA ILE A 112 5.03 -8.94 -3.60
C ILE A 112 5.75 -8.64 -4.92
N ALA A 113 5.02 -8.56 -6.03
CA ALA A 113 5.59 -8.23 -7.34
C ALA A 113 6.28 -6.86 -7.33
N GLY A 114 5.71 -5.87 -6.64
CA GLY A 114 6.31 -4.55 -6.46
C GLY A 114 7.69 -4.61 -5.80
N TRP A 115 7.82 -5.39 -4.72
CA TRP A 115 9.10 -5.59 -4.04
C TRP A 115 10.12 -6.35 -4.90
N ILE A 116 9.68 -7.39 -5.61
CA ILE A 116 10.55 -8.14 -6.55
C ILE A 116 11.05 -7.22 -7.67
N LEU A 117 10.18 -6.38 -8.23
CA LEU A 117 10.57 -5.43 -9.28
C LEU A 117 11.55 -4.38 -8.76
N LEU A 118 11.39 -3.92 -7.52
CA LEU A 118 12.36 -3.02 -6.87
C LEU A 118 13.72 -3.72 -6.70
N LEU A 119 13.73 -4.98 -6.25
CA LEU A 119 14.96 -5.78 -6.14
C LEU A 119 15.67 -5.91 -7.50
N LEU A 120 14.93 -6.20 -8.57
CA LEU A 120 15.48 -6.31 -9.92
C LEU A 120 15.91 -4.97 -10.50
N ALA A 121 15.26 -3.87 -10.11
CA ALA A 121 15.67 -2.53 -10.52
C ALA A 121 17.00 -2.14 -9.87
N ALA A 122 17.20 -2.49 -8.59
CA ALA A 122 18.39 -2.13 -7.83
C ALA A 122 19.69 -2.62 -8.47
N SER A 123 19.70 -3.79 -9.10
CA SER A 123 20.88 -4.31 -9.83
C SER A 123 21.21 -3.55 -11.11
N LYS A 124 20.36 -2.61 -11.53
CA LYS A 124 20.49 -1.77 -12.73
C LYS A 124 20.66 -0.29 -12.41
N ILE A 125 20.65 0.09 -11.14
CA ILE A 125 20.99 1.44 -10.68
C ILE A 125 22.51 1.46 -10.55
N ALA A 126 23.19 1.98 -11.57
CA ALA A 126 24.63 2.20 -11.59
C ALA A 126 24.94 3.69 -11.44
#